data_AF-A0A2E4T3Q1-F1
#
_entry.id   AF-A0A2E4T3Q1-F1
#
_cell.length_a   1.000
_cell.length_b   1.000
_cell.length_c   1.000
_cell.angle_alpha   90.00
_cell.angle_beta   90.00
_cell.angle_gamma   90.00
#
_symmetry.space_group_name_H-M   'P 1'
#
loop_
_entity.id
_entity.type
_entity.pdbx_description
1 polymer ?
#
loop_
_entity_poly.entity_id
_entity_poly.type
_entity_poly.pdbx_seq_one_letter_code
_entity_poly.pdbx_strand_id
1 'polypeptide(L)' 'MEDGLPLPGHPVEKAARNSSMLERVLFVISAFAVYSYFDLLDFLPFSAGLVVAILAVPLLAEVMVRIAARIGLFP' A
#
# COMPACT_ATOMS: atom_id res chain seq x y z
N MET A 1 9.55 -5.79 38.30
CA MET A 1 8.62 -6.88 37.93
C MET A 1 8.54 -6.86 36.42
N GLU A 2 8.88 -8.00 35.83
CA GLU A 2 9.17 -8.24 34.41
C GLU A 2 7.97 -8.00 33.48
N ASP A 3 8.31 -7.51 32.29
CA ASP A 3 7.79 -7.87 30.96
C ASP A 3 6.28 -8.02 30.76
N GLY A 4 5.68 -6.93 30.27
CA GLY A 4 4.41 -6.95 29.53
C GLY A 4 4.55 -7.58 28.14
N LEU A 5 5.14 -8.77 28.05
CA LEU A 5 5.22 -9.54 26.81
C LEU A 5 3.80 -9.92 26.37
N PRO A 6 3.36 -9.53 25.16
CA PRO A 6 2.04 -9.91 24.66
C PRO A 6 1.97 -11.44 24.50
N LEU A 7 0.91 -12.03 25.05
CA LEU A 7 0.68 -13.47 25.03
C LEU A 7 0.63 -14.00 23.57
N PRO A 8 1.37 -15.07 23.24
CA PRO A 8 1.33 -15.67 21.91
C PRO A 8 -0.08 -16.22 21.66
N GLY A 9 -0.74 -15.72 20.61
CA GLY A 9 -2.10 -16.13 20.22
C GLY A 9 -3.18 -15.08 20.45
N HIS A 10 -2.88 -13.94 21.07
CA HIS A 10 -3.79 -12.80 21.00
C HIS A 10 -3.75 -12.20 19.59
N PRO A 11 -4.89 -11.99 18.91
CA PRO A 11 -4.89 -11.21 17.69
C PRO A 11 -4.33 -9.83 18.04
N VAL A 12 -3.15 -9.52 17.50
CA VAL A 12 -2.62 -8.15 17.43
C VAL A 12 -3.79 -7.26 17.02
N GLU A 13 -3.98 -6.18 17.79
CA GLU A 13 -5.05 -5.19 17.62
C GLU A 13 -5.41 -5.09 16.14
N LYS A 14 -6.66 -5.46 15.83
CA LYS A 14 -7.22 -5.28 14.49
C LYS A 14 -6.84 -3.87 14.06
N ALA A 15 -6.02 -3.78 13.02
CA ALA A 15 -5.64 -2.51 12.40
C ALA A 15 -6.88 -1.64 12.33
N ALA A 16 -6.79 -0.43 12.90
CA ALA A 16 -7.94 0.43 13.11
C ALA A 16 -8.78 0.50 11.83
N ARG A 17 -10.11 0.47 11.95
CA ARG A 17 -11.04 0.52 10.81
C ARG A 17 -10.73 1.67 9.82
N ASN A 18 -10.04 2.71 10.29
CA ASN A 18 -9.51 3.84 9.51
C ASN A 18 -8.32 3.49 8.61
N SER A 19 -7.50 2.49 8.95
CA SER A 19 -6.46 1.90 8.08
C SER A 19 -7.06 1.51 6.74
N SER A 20 -8.25 0.88 6.77
CA SER A 20 -8.94 0.45 5.56
C SER A 20 -9.38 1.59 4.65
N MET A 21 -9.68 2.80 5.17
CA MET A 21 -10.01 3.95 4.32
C MET A 21 -8.76 4.59 3.74
N LEU A 22 -7.70 4.77 4.54
CA LEU A 22 -6.45 5.33 4.06
C LEU A 22 -5.82 4.43 2.99
N GLU A 23 -5.77 3.12 3.21
CA GLU A 23 -5.31 2.12 2.23
C GLU A 23 -6.08 2.24 0.91
N ARG A 24 -7.41 2.38 0.97
CA ARG A 24 -8.24 2.58 -0.24
C ARG A 24 -7.92 3.88 -0.95
N VAL A 25 -7.76 4.98 -0.21
CA VAL A 25 -7.39 6.29 -0.80
C VAL A 25 -6.01 6.20 -1.46
N LEU A 26 -5.02 5.63 -0.78
CA LEU A 26 -3.68 5.44 -1.31
C LEU A 26 -3.64 4.50 -2.52
N PHE A 27 -4.50 3.48 -2.54
CA PHE A 27 -4.68 2.62 -3.70
C PHE A 27 -5.24 3.39 -4.91
N VAL A 28 -6.27 4.21 -4.71
CA VAL A 28 -6.84 5.05 -5.78
C VAL A 28 -5.82 6.06 -6.30
N ILE A 29 -5.07 6.72 -5.40
CA ILE A 29 -3.99 7.64 -5.78
C ILE A 29 -2.91 6.91 -6.58
N SER A 30 -2.53 5.71 -6.14
CA SER A 30 -1.54 4.89 -6.85
C SER A 30 -2.01 4.46 -8.23
N ALA A 31 -3.28 4.06 -8.37
CA ALA A 31 -3.88 3.74 -9.67
C ALA A 31 -3.89 4.95 -10.60
N PHE A 32 -4.25 6.13 -10.08
CA PHE A 32 -4.25 7.37 -10.84
C PHE A 32 -2.84 7.77 -11.28
N ALA A 33 -1.84 7.61 -10.40
CA ALA A 33 -0.44 7.86 -10.73
C ALA A 33 0.04 6.92 -11.85
N VAL A 34 -0.17 5.61 -11.71
CA VAL A 34 0.23 4.62 -12.73
C VAL A 34 -0.44 4.91 -14.08
N TYR A 35 -1.72 5.28 -14.08
CA TYR A 35 -2.42 5.67 -15.30
C TYR A 35 -1.81 6.93 -15.93
N SER A 36 -1.50 7.94 -15.12
CA SER A 36 -0.97 9.23 -15.59
C SER A 36 0.45 9.12 -16.17
N TYR A 37 1.22 8.12 -15.73
CA TYR A 37 2.60 7.87 -16.16
C TYR A 37 2.74 6.57 -16.97
N PHE A 38 1.64 6.07 -17.55
CA PHE A 38 1.65 4.82 -18.32
C PHE A 38 2.50 4.92 -19.59
N ASP A 39 2.59 6.12 -20.17
CA ASP A 39 3.45 6.46 -21.31
C ASP A 39 4.94 6.16 -21.04
N LEU A 40 5.39 6.22 -19.78
CA LEU A 40 6.74 5.80 -19.41
C LEU A 40 7.02 4.32 -19.71
N LEU A 41 5.98 3.50 -19.93
CA LEU A 41 6.09 2.08 -20.29
C LEU A 41 6.05 1.84 -21.81
N ASP A 42 6.06 2.88 -22.64
CA ASP A 42 5.97 2.76 -24.12
C ASP A 42 7.13 1.98 -24.76
N PHE A 43 8.22 1.76 -24.02
CA PHE A 43 9.31 0.89 -24.46
C PHE A 43 8.95 -0.61 -24.42
N LEU A 44 7.86 -0.97 -23.74
CA LEU A 44 7.35 -2.34 -23.65
C LEU A 44 6.22 -2.58 -24.67
N PRO A 45 6.04 -3.83 -25.14
CA PRO A 45 4.80 -4.23 -25.78
C PRO A 45 3.61 -3.90 -24.87
N PHE A 46 2.51 -3.41 -25.45
CA PHE A 46 1.33 -2.97 -24.69
C PHE A 46 0.87 -4.00 -23.63
N SER A 47 0.83 -5.28 -23.97
CA SER A 47 0.44 -6.34 -23.03
C SER A 47 1.39 -6.45 -21.83
N ALA A 48 2.69 -6.30 -22.04
CA ALA A 48 3.69 -6.29 -20.96
C ALA A 48 3.58 -5.02 -20.13
N GLY A 49 3.43 -3.85 -20.76
CA GLY A 49 3.19 -2.57 -20.08
C GLY A 49 1.95 -2.62 -19.19
N LEU A 50 0.85 -3.19 -19.68
CA LEU A 50 -0.39 -3.39 -18.93
C LEU A 50 -0.15 -4.27 -17.68
N VAL A 51 0.54 -5.39 -17.82
CA VAL A 51 0.85 -6.27 -16.68
C VAL A 51 1.72 -5.55 -15.65
N VAL A 52 2.75 -4.84 -16.10
CA VAL A 52 3.62 -4.03 -15.22
C VAL A 52 2.80 -2.98 -14.48
N ALA A 53 1.93 -2.25 -15.17
CA ALA A 53 1.06 -1.25 -14.57
C ALA A 53 0.13 -1.85 -13.50
N ILE A 54 -0.54 -2.97 -13.82
CA ILE A 54 -1.43 -3.65 -12.86
C ILE A 54 -0.67 -4.07 -11.60
N LEU A 55 0.56 -4.57 -11.73
CA LEU A 55 1.39 -4.98 -10.59
C LEU A 55 1.98 -3.79 -9.83
N ALA A 56 2.25 -2.67 -10.50
CA ALA A 56 2.80 -1.47 -9.90
C ALA A 56 1.82 -0.79 -8.93
N VAL A 57 0.52 -0.81 -9.22
CA VAL A 57 -0.51 -0.17 -8.37
C VAL A 57 -0.49 -0.67 -6.92
N PRO A 58 -0.63 -1.97 -6.61
CA PRO A 58 -0.59 -2.45 -5.22
C PRO A 58 0.77 -2.23 -4.57
N LEU A 59 1.87 -2.34 -5.32
CA LEU A 59 3.22 -2.06 -4.82
C LEU A 59 3.37 -0.60 -4.36
N LEU A 60 2.94 0.36 -5.19
CA LEU A 60 2.95 1.78 -4.85
C LEU A 60 2.06 2.07 -3.65
N ALA A 61 0.85 1.50 -3.64
CA ALA A 61 -0.09 1.69 -2.53
C ALA A 61 0.51 1.17 -1.22
N GLU A 62 1.12 -0.01 -1.22
CA GLU A 62 1.77 -0.59 -0.05
C GLU A 62 2.95 0.28 0.43
N VAL A 63 3.78 0.78 -0.48
CA VAL A 63 4.89 1.69 -0.14
C VAL A 63 4.34 2.97 0.51
N MET A 64 3.28 3.56 -0.05
CA MET A 64 2.66 4.75 0.52
C MET A 64 2.06 4.48 1.92
N VAL A 65 1.42 3.32 2.12
CA VAL A 65 0.90 2.91 3.44
C VAL A 65 2.04 2.75 4.44
N ARG A 66 3.14 2.09 4.06
CA ARG A 66 4.32 1.93 4.92
C ARG A 66 4.97 3.27 5.27
N ILE A 67 5.03 4.20 4.32
CA ILE A 67 5.51 5.56 4.56
C ILE A 67 4.57 6.28 5.53
N ALA A 68 3.25 6.22 5.29
CA ALA A 68 2.24 6.85 6.14
C ALA A 68 2.30 6.33 7.59
N ALA A 69 2.47 5.01 7.77
CA ALA A 69 2.68 4.40 9.08
C ALA A 69 3.99 4.91 9.74
N ARG A 70 5.10 4.98 8.99
CA ARG A 70 6.38 5.49 9.50
C ARG A 70 6.32 6.95 9.97
N ILE A 71 5.49 7.78 9.37
CA ILE A 71 5.33 9.20 9.76
C ILE A 71 4.23 9.41 10.82
N GLY A 72 3.64 8.33 11.34
CA GLY A 72 2.63 8.39 12.41
C GLY A 72 1.25 8.87 11.96
N LEU A 73 0.93 8.76 10.66
CA LEU A 73 -0.43 9.05 10.17
C LEU A 73 -1.45 7.98 10.60
N PHE A 74 -0.99 6.80 11.04
CA PHE A 74 -1.80 5.72 11.60
C PHE A 74 -0.92 4.82 12.49
N PRO A 75 -1.49 4.12 13.50
CA PRO A 75 -0.78 3.24 14.44
C PRO A 75 0.00 2.09 13.77
#